data_AF-A0A8T3TC28-F1
#
_entry.id   AF-A0A8T3TC28-F1
#
_cell.length_a   1.000
_cell.length_b   1.000
_cell.length_c   1.000
_cell.angle_alpha   90.00
_cell.angle_beta   90.00
_cell.angle_gamma   90.00
#
_symmetry.space_group_name_H-M   'P 1'
#
loop_
_entity.id
_entity.type
_entity.pdbx_description
1 polymer ?
#
loop_
_entity_poly.entity_id
_entity_poly.type
_entity_poly.pdbx_seq_one_letter_code
_entity_poly.pdbx_strand_id
1 'polypeptide(L)'
;MTGFDVPLTIAEQTELERRLVDSDQLADLLKAYAVEQPEYAGLFTAQDRGGIVVVQFTDRLEEHREAMSKLVHPDARFEVVRVRWTSAELRALVDRVFEQQDWLGSIGAEFTGGGVDTERNLANIKISSKNPHAGAAIIEHFGAEGRMYVESDGTGFYTLPLGTLLVKTVDRLGRPVVGMDLEPDSDVSLCCEARSMGQSSEIVLELRAAGWMIRIIDPRSGREVGHRHAVVSAGQQSAVTIVVAL
;
A
#
# COMPACT_ATOMS: atom_id res chain seq x y z
N MET A 1 -16.11 0.03 -1.77
CA MET A 1 -17.49 -0.49 -1.61
C MET A 1 -18.09 -0.65 -3.00
N THR A 2 -17.73 -1.73 -3.70
CA THR A 2 -18.31 -2.08 -5.00
C THR A 2 -19.63 -2.80 -4.72
N GLY A 3 -20.70 -2.03 -4.55
CA GLY A 3 -22.04 -2.59 -4.43
C GLY A 3 -22.43 -3.23 -5.76
N PHE A 4 -22.79 -4.51 -5.73
CA PHE A 4 -23.53 -5.12 -6.83
C PHE A 4 -24.84 -4.33 -6.98
N ASP A 5 -25.08 -3.75 -8.15
CA ASP A 5 -26.25 -2.88 -8.45
C ASP A 5 -27.58 -3.66 -8.51
N VAL A 6 -27.53 -4.97 -8.21
CA VAL A 6 -28.65 -5.90 -8.10
C VAL A 6 -28.50 -6.64 -6.77
N PRO A 7 -29.50 -6.60 -5.87
CA PRO A 7 -29.45 -7.35 -4.62
C PRO A 7 -29.44 -8.86 -4.92
N LEU A 8 -28.36 -9.53 -4.54
CA LEU A 8 -28.22 -10.98 -4.64
C LEU A 8 -29.21 -11.67 -3.70
N THR A 9 -29.90 -12.70 -4.19
CA THR A 9 -30.69 -13.60 -3.35
C THR A 9 -29.79 -14.36 -2.36
N ILE A 10 -30.36 -14.88 -1.26
CA ILE A 10 -29.59 -15.68 -0.29
C ILE A 10 -28.93 -16.89 -0.97
N ALA A 11 -29.62 -17.55 -1.91
CA ALA A 11 -29.05 -18.68 -2.65
C ALA A 11 -27.86 -18.26 -3.53
N GLU A 12 -27.93 -17.09 -4.18
CA GLU A 12 -26.82 -16.54 -4.96
C GLU A 12 -25.64 -16.13 -4.08
N GLN A 13 -25.89 -15.55 -2.90
CA GLN A 13 -24.84 -15.24 -1.93
C GLN A 13 -24.15 -16.51 -1.45
N THR A 14 -24.89 -17.53 -1.05
CA THR A 14 -24.33 -18.82 -0.59
C THR A 14 -23.56 -19.54 -1.70
N GLU A 15 -24.04 -19.54 -2.94
CA GLU A 15 -23.30 -20.12 -4.07
C GLU A 15 -22.03 -19.32 -4.39
N LEU A 16 -22.06 -18.00 -4.27
CA LEU A 16 -20.89 -17.13 -4.50
C LEU A 16 -19.84 -17.33 -3.39
N GLU A 17 -20.26 -17.39 -2.13
CA GLU A 17 -19.41 -17.74 -0.99
C GLU A 17 -18.78 -19.13 -1.16
N ARG A 18 -19.56 -20.14 -1.57
CA ARG A 18 -19.05 -21.48 -1.83
C ARG A 18 -17.97 -21.48 -2.93
N ARG A 19 -18.20 -20.77 -4.03
CA ARG A 19 -17.20 -20.64 -5.12
C ARG A 19 -15.91 -19.97 -4.67
N LEU A 20 -16.01 -18.94 -3.84
CA LEU A 20 -14.82 -18.27 -3.28
C LEU A 20 -14.04 -19.22 -2.39
N VAL A 21 -14.71 -19.94 -1.48
CA VAL A 21 -14.06 -20.94 -0.60
C VAL A 21 -13.40 -22.04 -1.43
N ASP A 22 -14.08 -22.56 -2.45
CA ASP A 22 -13.55 -23.60 -3.33
C ASP A 22 -12.34 -23.09 -4.13
N SER A 23 -12.37 -21.83 -4.60
CA SER A 23 -11.26 -21.21 -5.33
C SER A 23 -10.06 -20.93 -4.43
N ASP A 24 -10.26 -20.49 -3.20
CA ASP A 24 -9.17 -20.20 -2.27
C ASP A 24 -8.47 -21.49 -1.84
N GLN A 25 -9.22 -22.54 -1.54
CA GLN A 25 -8.65 -23.86 -1.24
C GLN A 25 -7.87 -24.44 -2.43
N LEU A 26 -8.41 -24.30 -3.64
CA LEU A 26 -7.72 -24.69 -4.87
C LEU A 26 -6.43 -23.89 -5.05
N ALA A 27 -6.49 -22.57 -4.85
CA ALA A 27 -5.34 -21.67 -4.96
C ALA A 27 -4.23 -22.05 -3.97
N ASP A 28 -4.56 -22.30 -2.70
CA ASP A 28 -3.60 -22.70 -1.67
C ASP A 28 -2.92 -24.02 -1.99
N LEU A 29 -3.68 -25.02 -2.46
CA LEU A 29 -3.15 -26.32 -2.85
C LEU A 29 -2.18 -26.22 -4.04
N LEU A 30 -2.58 -25.49 -5.09
CA LEU A 30 -1.74 -25.27 -6.26
C LEU A 30 -0.50 -24.45 -5.92
N LYS A 31 -0.64 -23.44 -5.05
CA LYS A 31 0.46 -22.60 -4.57
C LYS A 31 1.49 -23.42 -3.80
N ALA A 32 1.07 -24.35 -2.94
CA ALA A 32 1.97 -25.21 -2.17
C ALA A 32 2.92 -26.03 -3.06
N TYR A 33 2.44 -26.52 -4.21
CA TYR A 33 3.31 -27.15 -5.21
C TYR A 33 4.18 -26.14 -5.96
N ALA A 34 3.58 -25.02 -6.38
CA ALA A 34 4.21 -24.08 -7.29
C ALA A 34 5.41 -23.36 -6.67
N VAL A 35 5.33 -22.95 -5.40
CA VAL A 35 6.41 -22.19 -4.73
C VAL A 35 7.73 -22.95 -4.57
N GLU A 36 7.68 -24.28 -4.64
CA GLU A 36 8.86 -25.15 -4.61
C GLU A 36 9.57 -25.25 -5.98
N GLN A 37 8.96 -24.71 -7.05
CA GLN A 37 9.52 -24.76 -8.39
C GLN A 37 10.34 -23.47 -8.68
N PRO A 38 11.60 -23.58 -9.14
CA PRO A 38 12.44 -22.41 -9.41
C PRO A 38 11.90 -21.49 -10.53
N GLU A 39 11.10 -22.02 -11.46
CA GLU A 39 10.47 -21.28 -12.56
C GLU A 39 9.14 -20.61 -12.18
N TYR A 40 8.69 -20.73 -10.93
CA TYR A 40 7.43 -20.16 -10.47
C TYR A 40 7.40 -18.64 -10.60
N ALA A 41 6.33 -18.13 -11.21
CA ALA A 41 6.16 -16.72 -11.53
C ALA A 41 4.97 -16.05 -10.84
N GLY A 42 4.14 -16.82 -10.14
CA GLY A 42 3.05 -16.33 -9.31
C GLY A 42 1.73 -17.06 -9.56
N LEU A 43 0.74 -16.73 -8.73
CA LEU A 43 -0.61 -17.27 -8.78
C LEU A 43 -1.60 -16.16 -8.48
N PHE A 44 -2.70 -16.11 -9.23
CA PHE A 44 -3.83 -15.21 -8.97
C PHE A 44 -5.16 -15.82 -9.43
N THR A 45 -6.27 -15.29 -8.93
CA THR A 45 -7.62 -15.70 -9.34
C THR A 45 -8.19 -14.67 -10.31
N ALA A 46 -8.42 -15.09 -11.56
CA ALA A 46 -8.98 -14.24 -12.60
C ALA A 46 -10.51 -14.16 -12.44
N GLN A 47 -10.98 -13.17 -11.68
CA GLN A 47 -12.40 -12.98 -11.35
C GLN A 47 -13.26 -12.65 -12.58
N ASP A 48 -12.71 -11.87 -13.51
CA ASP A 48 -13.33 -11.52 -14.81
C ASP A 48 -13.53 -12.75 -15.72
N ARG A 49 -12.75 -13.81 -15.49
CA ARG A 49 -12.83 -15.10 -16.19
C ARG A 49 -13.59 -16.16 -15.39
N GLY A 50 -14.44 -15.74 -14.45
CA GLY A 50 -15.26 -16.63 -13.64
C GLY A 50 -14.52 -17.29 -12.49
N GLY A 51 -13.49 -16.64 -11.96
CA GLY A 51 -12.77 -17.08 -10.76
C GLY A 51 -11.81 -18.24 -11.02
N ILE A 52 -11.25 -18.36 -12.23
CA ILE A 52 -10.25 -19.40 -12.51
C ILE A 52 -8.93 -19.09 -11.81
N VAL A 53 -8.28 -20.12 -11.26
CA VAL A 53 -6.93 -19.97 -10.70
C VAL A 53 -5.91 -20.03 -11.83
N VAL A 54 -5.14 -18.96 -12.01
CA VAL A 54 -4.06 -18.89 -13.00
C VAL A 54 -2.73 -19.04 -12.27
N VAL A 55 -1.95 -20.04 -12.68
CA VAL A 55 -0.59 -20.27 -12.17
C VAL A 55 0.41 -20.01 -13.28
N GLN A 56 1.39 -19.19 -12.98
CA GLN A 56 2.36 -18.70 -13.95
C GLN A 56 3.71 -19.38 -13.72
N PHE A 57 4.35 -19.81 -14.81
CA PHE A 57 5.71 -20.31 -14.82
C PHE A 57 6.49 -19.72 -15.99
N THR A 58 7.82 -19.68 -15.90
CA THR A 58 8.67 -19.26 -17.02
C THR A 58 8.94 -20.40 -18.01
N ASP A 59 8.92 -21.65 -17.54
CA ASP A 59 9.16 -22.83 -18.39
C ASP A 59 8.41 -24.08 -17.92
N ARG A 60 8.60 -25.22 -18.61
CA ARG A 60 8.08 -26.56 -18.26
C ARG A 60 6.57 -26.64 -18.00
N LEU A 61 5.80 -25.86 -18.73
CA LEU A 61 4.35 -25.70 -18.54
C LEU A 61 3.58 -27.02 -18.50
N GLU A 62 3.85 -27.93 -19.44
CA GLU A 62 3.11 -29.19 -19.53
C GLU A 62 3.44 -30.13 -18.36
N GLU A 63 4.69 -30.14 -17.90
CA GLU A 63 5.10 -30.90 -16.71
C GLU A 63 4.37 -30.38 -15.46
N HIS A 64 4.31 -29.05 -15.28
CA HIS A 64 3.58 -28.46 -14.16
C HIS A 64 2.08 -28.69 -14.25
N ARG A 65 1.49 -28.56 -15.44
CA ARG A 65 0.07 -28.83 -15.66
C ARG A 65 -0.26 -30.27 -15.29
N GLU A 66 0.54 -31.23 -15.74
CA GLU A 66 0.37 -32.64 -15.40
C GLU A 66 0.51 -32.87 -13.89
N ALA A 67 1.55 -32.33 -13.27
CA ALA A 67 1.77 -32.46 -11.83
C ALA A 67 0.61 -31.87 -11.01
N MET A 68 0.15 -30.67 -11.34
CA MET A 68 -0.96 -30.00 -10.67
C MET A 68 -2.29 -30.73 -10.87
N SER A 69 -2.54 -31.28 -12.06
CA SER A 69 -3.78 -32.03 -12.34
C SER A 69 -3.94 -33.26 -11.43
N LYS A 70 -2.83 -33.82 -10.94
CA LYS A 70 -2.82 -34.95 -9.99
C LYS A 70 -3.16 -34.53 -8.56
N LEU A 71 -3.11 -33.23 -8.25
CA LEU A 71 -3.38 -32.69 -6.91
C LEU A 71 -4.86 -32.33 -6.72
N VAL A 72 -5.57 -32.03 -7.81
CA VAL A 72 -6.90 -31.43 -7.77
C VAL A 72 -7.98 -32.37 -8.31
N HIS A 73 -9.25 -32.08 -8.02
CA HIS A 73 -10.37 -32.81 -8.63
C HIS A 73 -10.34 -32.63 -10.16
N PRO A 74 -10.73 -33.65 -10.97
CA PRO A 74 -10.76 -33.53 -12.43
C PRO A 74 -11.60 -32.37 -12.98
N ASP A 75 -12.59 -31.92 -12.23
CA ASP A 75 -13.46 -30.79 -12.58
C ASP A 75 -12.93 -29.42 -12.11
N ALA A 76 -11.81 -29.39 -11.37
CA ALA A 76 -11.21 -28.14 -10.90
C ALA A 76 -10.70 -27.30 -12.08
N ARG A 77 -10.99 -26.00 -12.06
CA ARG A 77 -10.63 -25.08 -13.15
C ARG A 77 -9.39 -24.28 -12.78
N PHE A 78 -8.28 -24.59 -13.43
CA PHE A 78 -7.07 -23.80 -13.35
C PHE A 78 -6.37 -23.71 -14.71
N GLU A 79 -5.53 -22.69 -14.87
CA GLU A 79 -4.73 -22.48 -16.07
C GLU A 79 -3.26 -22.38 -15.69
N VAL A 80 -2.41 -23.07 -16.44
CA VAL A 80 -0.95 -22.89 -16.40
C VAL A 80 -0.54 -22.06 -17.60
N VAL A 81 0.10 -20.91 -17.35
CA VAL A 81 0.52 -19.96 -18.40
C VAL A 81 2.01 -19.68 -18.35
N ARG A 82 2.58 -19.38 -19.52
CA ARG A 82 3.98 -18.96 -19.65
C ARG A 82 4.07 -17.47 -19.46
N VAL A 83 5.00 -17.04 -18.63
CA VAL A 83 5.38 -15.63 -18.48
C VAL A 83 6.89 -15.46 -18.59
N ARG A 84 7.38 -14.22 -18.56
CA ARG A 84 8.77 -13.92 -18.88
C ARG A 84 9.70 -14.03 -17.67
N TRP A 85 9.23 -13.62 -16.49
CA TRP A 85 10.04 -13.47 -15.29
C TRP A 85 9.52 -14.33 -14.15
N THR A 86 10.41 -14.89 -13.35
CA THR A 86 10.02 -15.62 -12.14
C THR A 86 9.61 -14.66 -11.02
N SER A 87 8.88 -15.16 -10.03
CA SER A 87 8.48 -14.37 -8.86
C SER A 87 9.69 -13.99 -8.02
N ALA A 88 10.69 -14.87 -7.93
CA ALA A 88 11.93 -14.61 -7.22
C ALA A 88 12.73 -13.49 -7.89
N GLU A 89 12.80 -13.51 -9.22
CA GLU A 89 13.42 -12.45 -10.03
C GLU A 89 12.75 -11.09 -9.79
N LEU A 90 11.42 -11.01 -9.89
CA LEU A 90 10.69 -9.75 -9.69
C LEU A 90 10.82 -9.24 -8.25
N ARG A 91 10.78 -10.14 -7.25
CA ARG A 91 10.97 -9.77 -5.85
C ARG A 91 12.38 -9.23 -5.58
N ALA A 92 13.42 -9.91 -6.08
CA ALA A 92 14.78 -9.42 -5.97
C ALA A 92 14.97 -8.04 -6.61
N LEU A 93 14.23 -7.74 -7.70
CA LEU A 93 14.24 -6.41 -8.29
C LEU A 93 13.62 -5.36 -7.35
N VAL A 94 12.48 -5.64 -6.73
CA VAL A 94 11.85 -4.76 -5.72
C VAL A 94 12.78 -4.53 -4.54
N ASP A 95 13.41 -5.60 -4.02
CA ASP A 95 14.32 -5.53 -2.88
C ASP A 95 15.54 -4.64 -3.20
N ARG A 96 16.13 -4.77 -4.40
CA ARG A 96 17.23 -3.89 -4.83
C ARG A 96 16.84 -2.42 -4.94
N VAL A 97 15.60 -2.12 -5.35
CA VAL A 97 15.09 -0.74 -5.37
C VAL A 97 14.96 -0.23 -3.94
N PHE A 98 14.42 -1.05 -3.03
CA PHE A 98 14.30 -0.72 -1.62
C PHE A 98 15.66 -0.49 -0.95
N GLU A 99 16.69 -1.25 -1.30
CA GLU A 99 18.03 -1.10 -0.74
C GLU A 99 18.77 0.17 -1.20
N GLN A 100 18.37 0.79 -2.31
CA GLN A 100 19.04 1.95 -2.90
C GLN A 100 18.32 3.29 -2.61
N GLN A 101 17.86 3.48 -1.36
CA GLN A 101 17.19 4.73 -0.95
C GLN A 101 18.05 5.98 -1.18
N ASP A 102 19.35 5.91 -0.90
CA ASP A 102 20.25 7.06 -1.09
C ASP A 102 20.31 7.52 -2.56
N TRP A 103 20.31 6.57 -3.49
CA TRP A 103 20.31 6.87 -4.92
C TRP A 103 18.95 7.44 -5.36
N LEU A 104 17.83 6.88 -4.87
CA LEU A 104 16.50 7.44 -5.11
C LEU A 104 16.42 8.90 -4.61
N GLY A 105 16.95 9.16 -3.42
CA GLY A 105 17.03 10.51 -2.86
C GLY A 105 17.84 11.46 -3.76
N SER A 106 18.92 10.98 -4.38
CA SER A 106 19.74 11.78 -5.30
C SER A 106 19.01 12.24 -6.57
N ILE A 107 17.96 11.54 -7.00
CA ILE A 107 17.09 11.91 -8.13
C ILE A 107 15.80 12.62 -7.68
N GLY A 108 15.67 12.93 -6.39
CA GLY A 108 14.49 13.55 -5.81
C GLY A 108 13.27 12.63 -5.76
N ALA A 109 13.50 11.35 -5.42
CA ALA A 109 12.44 10.35 -5.23
C ALA A 109 12.58 9.65 -3.88
N GLU A 110 11.45 9.27 -3.29
CA GLU A 110 11.39 8.40 -2.10
C GLU A 110 10.61 7.13 -2.46
N PHE A 111 11.10 5.95 -2.05
CA PHE A 111 10.31 4.72 -2.15
C PHE A 111 9.18 4.72 -1.11
N THR A 112 7.93 4.56 -1.57
CA THR A 112 6.74 4.55 -0.69
C THR A 112 6.10 3.17 -0.58
N GLY A 113 6.49 2.25 -1.46
CA GLY A 113 6.02 0.88 -1.46
C GLY A 113 6.29 0.19 -2.79
N GLY A 114 6.06 -1.11 -2.84
CA GLY A 114 6.23 -1.88 -4.07
C GLY A 114 6.01 -3.36 -3.84
N GLY A 115 5.88 -4.09 -4.93
CA GLY A 115 5.64 -5.52 -4.90
C GLY A 115 5.64 -6.13 -6.30
N VAL A 116 5.32 -7.41 -6.35
CA VAL A 116 5.13 -8.12 -7.62
C VAL A 116 3.68 -7.97 -8.05
N ASP A 117 3.46 -7.40 -9.22
CA ASP A 117 2.19 -7.46 -9.92
C ASP A 117 2.16 -8.78 -10.70
N THR A 118 1.60 -9.81 -10.07
CA THR A 118 1.54 -11.16 -10.63
C THR A 118 0.76 -11.19 -11.94
N GLU A 119 -0.37 -10.49 -12.01
CA GLU A 119 -1.23 -10.51 -13.19
C GLU A 119 -0.47 -9.97 -14.42
N ARG A 120 0.30 -8.89 -14.24
CA ARG A 120 1.11 -8.30 -15.32
C ARG A 120 2.53 -8.85 -15.43
N ASN A 121 2.93 -9.78 -14.55
CA ASN A 121 4.27 -10.34 -14.44
C ASN A 121 5.38 -9.25 -14.42
N LEU A 122 5.21 -8.24 -13.56
CA LEU A 122 6.17 -7.13 -13.41
C LEU A 122 6.39 -6.73 -11.96
N ALA A 123 7.50 -6.05 -11.68
CA ALA A 123 7.71 -5.36 -10.41
C ALA A 123 6.99 -4.01 -10.45
N ASN A 124 6.06 -3.77 -9.53
CA ASN A 124 5.38 -2.50 -9.37
C ASN A 124 6.05 -1.72 -8.23
N ILE A 125 6.60 -0.55 -8.54
CA ILE A 125 7.30 0.33 -7.62
C ILE A 125 6.48 1.61 -7.45
N LYS A 126 6.20 2.00 -6.21
CA LYS A 126 5.52 3.26 -5.87
C LYS A 126 6.51 4.23 -5.26
N ILE A 127 6.58 5.43 -5.81
CA ILE A 127 7.46 6.49 -5.34
C ILE A 127 6.71 7.78 -5.05
N SER A 128 7.31 8.61 -4.20
CA SER A 128 6.96 10.02 -4.10
C SER A 128 8.01 10.84 -4.82
N SER A 129 7.62 11.62 -5.83
CA SER A 129 8.55 12.51 -6.52
C SER A 129 7.81 13.65 -7.23
N LYS A 130 8.41 14.86 -7.22
CA LYS A 130 8.00 15.97 -8.10
C LYS A 130 8.62 15.88 -9.48
N ASN A 131 9.61 15.02 -9.67
CA ASN A 131 10.32 14.88 -10.93
C ASN A 131 9.52 13.96 -11.87
N PRO A 132 8.94 14.47 -12.98
CA PRO A 132 8.14 13.65 -13.90
C PRO A 132 8.97 12.59 -14.63
N HIS A 133 10.30 12.67 -14.59
CA HIS A 133 11.21 11.71 -15.21
C HIS A 133 11.75 10.65 -14.23
N ALA A 134 11.40 10.72 -12.94
CA ALA A 134 11.92 9.80 -11.93
C ALA A 134 11.65 8.33 -12.28
N GLY A 135 10.44 8.01 -12.75
CA GLY A 135 10.09 6.64 -13.14
C GLY A 135 10.97 6.08 -14.27
N ALA A 136 11.21 6.87 -15.31
CA ALA A 136 12.09 6.47 -16.41
C ALA A 136 13.54 6.28 -15.94
N ALA A 137 14.05 7.20 -15.10
CA ALA A 137 15.39 7.11 -14.54
C ALA A 137 15.58 5.86 -13.66
N ILE A 138 14.57 5.48 -12.87
CA ILE A 138 14.57 4.24 -12.07
C ILE A 138 14.63 3.01 -12.98
N ILE A 139 13.76 2.94 -14.00
CA ILE A 139 13.75 1.81 -14.93
C ILE A 139 15.11 1.66 -15.63
N GLU A 140 15.69 2.77 -16.07
CA GLU A 140 17.01 2.80 -16.73
C GLU A 140 18.13 2.34 -15.77
N HIS A 141 18.21 2.93 -14.57
CA HIS A 141 19.25 2.60 -13.58
C HIS A 141 19.27 1.12 -13.19
N PHE A 142 18.09 0.51 -13.04
CA PHE A 142 17.99 -0.91 -12.72
C PHE A 142 17.98 -1.84 -13.94
N GLY A 143 18.06 -1.30 -15.16
CA GLY A 143 18.00 -2.08 -16.41
C GLY A 143 16.73 -2.90 -16.53
N ALA A 144 15.59 -2.34 -16.11
CA ALA A 144 14.35 -3.08 -15.85
C ALA A 144 13.25 -2.84 -16.90
N GLU A 145 13.62 -2.47 -18.12
CA GLU A 145 12.67 -2.23 -19.21
C GLU A 145 11.79 -3.48 -19.47
N GLY A 146 10.47 -3.28 -19.45
CA GLY A 146 9.49 -4.37 -19.61
C GLY A 146 9.43 -5.37 -18.44
N ARG A 147 10.13 -5.09 -17.33
CA ARG A 147 10.10 -5.88 -16.09
C ARG A 147 9.63 -5.07 -14.88
N MET A 148 9.62 -3.75 -14.99
CA MET A 148 9.22 -2.82 -13.94
C MET A 148 8.20 -1.81 -14.44
N TYR A 149 7.24 -1.49 -13.59
CA TYR A 149 6.37 -0.32 -13.70
C TYR A 149 6.61 0.58 -12.48
N VAL A 150 6.74 1.89 -12.71
CA VAL A 150 6.92 2.86 -11.64
C VAL A 150 5.73 3.81 -11.61
N GLU A 151 5.04 3.83 -10.48
CA GLU A 151 3.96 4.76 -10.17
C GLU A 151 4.50 5.88 -9.28
N SER A 152 4.23 7.14 -9.64
CA SER A 152 4.59 8.29 -8.82
C SER A 152 3.35 9.04 -8.36
N ASP A 153 3.36 9.49 -7.11
CA ASP A 153 2.33 10.39 -6.59
C ASP A 153 2.36 11.80 -7.23
N GLY A 154 3.45 12.15 -7.93
CA GLY A 154 3.68 13.46 -8.55
C GLY A 154 3.89 14.62 -7.56
N THR A 155 3.84 14.37 -6.25
CA THR A 155 3.89 15.41 -5.21
C THR A 155 5.26 15.55 -4.58
N GLY A 156 6.05 14.47 -4.53
CA GLY A 156 7.31 14.42 -3.79
C GLY A 156 7.16 14.73 -2.31
N PHE A 157 5.96 14.58 -1.75
CA PHE A 157 5.66 14.88 -0.36
C PHE A 157 6.62 14.14 0.61
N TYR A 158 6.90 12.87 0.35
CA TYR A 158 7.79 12.09 1.21
C TYR A 158 9.28 12.47 1.07
N THR A 159 9.64 13.22 0.04
CA THR A 159 11.01 13.77 -0.12
C THR A 159 11.24 15.05 0.69
N LEU A 160 10.18 15.62 1.28
CA LEU A 160 10.29 16.83 2.08
C LEU A 160 11.08 16.56 3.38
N PRO A 161 11.92 17.49 3.84
CA PRO A 161 12.61 17.33 5.12
C PRO A 161 11.60 17.30 6.27
N LEU A 162 11.98 16.67 7.38
CA LEU A 162 11.18 16.63 8.60
C LEU A 162 11.36 17.92 9.42
N GLY A 163 10.34 18.25 10.19
CA GLY A 163 10.36 19.27 11.24
C GLY A 163 9.53 18.80 12.43
N THR A 164 9.43 19.63 13.46
CA THR A 164 8.73 19.29 14.70
C THR A 164 7.56 20.24 14.92
N LEU A 165 6.39 19.70 15.28
CA LEU A 165 5.21 20.47 15.69
C LEU A 165 4.84 20.15 17.13
N LEU A 166 4.89 21.15 17.99
CA LEU A 166 4.37 21.09 19.36
C LEU A 166 2.90 21.54 19.38
N VAL A 167 1.99 20.62 19.67
CA VAL A 167 0.55 20.90 19.78
C VAL A 167 0.17 20.99 21.26
N LYS A 168 -0.40 22.12 21.67
CA LYS A 168 -0.97 22.33 23.01
C LYS A 168 -2.49 22.33 22.93
N THR A 169 -3.15 21.48 23.71
CA THR A 169 -4.61 21.46 23.81
C THR A 169 -5.08 22.13 25.09
N VAL A 170 -6.01 23.06 24.96
CA VAL A 170 -6.55 23.84 26.09
C VAL A 170 -8.07 23.96 25.99
N ASP A 171 -8.75 24.17 27.10
CA ASP A 171 -10.17 24.52 27.10
C ASP A 171 -10.37 26.03 26.83
N ARG A 172 -11.61 26.49 26.84
CA ARG A 172 -11.96 27.91 26.64
C ARG A 172 -11.40 28.86 27.71
N LEU A 173 -10.97 28.33 28.85
CA LEU A 173 -10.35 29.10 29.94
C LEU A 173 -8.82 29.02 29.88
N GLY A 174 -8.25 28.36 28.86
CA GLY A 174 -6.81 28.17 28.72
C GLY A 174 -6.24 27.07 29.62
N ARG A 175 -7.09 26.26 30.27
CA ARG A 175 -6.63 25.14 31.10
C ARG A 175 -6.23 23.97 30.20
N PRO A 176 -5.13 23.26 30.51
CA PRO A 176 -4.71 22.11 29.70
C PRO A 176 -5.80 21.03 29.62
N VAL A 177 -6.03 20.50 28.43
CA VAL A 177 -6.92 19.35 28.19
C VAL A 177 -6.05 18.14 27.87
N VAL A 178 -6.37 16.97 28.42
CA VAL A 178 -5.60 15.73 28.24
C VAL A 178 -6.49 14.61 27.70
N GLY A 179 -5.89 13.56 27.15
CA GLY A 179 -6.63 12.38 26.68
C GLY A 179 -7.40 12.62 25.38
N MET A 180 -6.86 13.44 24.49
CA MET A 180 -7.44 13.70 23.16
C MET A 180 -6.60 13.03 22.08
N ASP A 181 -7.25 12.65 20.99
CA ASP A 181 -6.60 12.09 19.80
C ASP A 181 -6.25 13.21 18.82
N LEU A 182 -5.08 13.13 18.22
CA LEU A 182 -4.61 14.09 17.22
C LEU A 182 -4.56 13.43 15.84
N GLU A 183 -5.18 14.10 14.88
CA GLU A 183 -5.18 13.72 13.47
C GLU A 183 -4.60 14.87 12.62
N PRO A 184 -3.31 14.81 12.25
CA PRO A 184 -2.70 15.69 11.28
C PRO A 184 -3.10 15.27 9.84
N ASP A 185 -3.54 16.24 9.06
CA ASP A 185 -3.92 16.11 7.65
C ASP A 185 -3.07 17.08 6.83
N SER A 186 -2.36 16.59 5.81
CA SER A 186 -1.41 17.41 5.05
C SER A 186 -2.11 18.20 3.94
N ASP A 187 -1.69 19.44 3.71
CA ASP A 187 -2.19 20.25 2.59
C ASP A 187 -1.73 19.71 1.22
N VAL A 188 -0.70 18.85 1.19
CA VAL A 188 -0.01 18.41 -0.04
C VAL A 188 -0.31 16.96 -0.40
N SER A 189 -0.67 16.13 0.58
CA SER A 189 -0.92 14.70 0.39
C SER A 189 -2.19 14.29 1.11
N LEU A 190 -2.98 13.42 0.48
CA LEU A 190 -4.17 12.81 1.11
C LEU A 190 -3.80 11.69 2.11
N CYS A 191 -2.51 11.49 2.40
CA CYS A 191 -2.07 10.48 3.35
C CYS A 191 -2.02 11.05 4.78
N CYS A 192 -2.58 10.29 5.73
CA CYS A 192 -2.40 10.53 7.16
C CYS A 192 -1.05 9.96 7.63
N GLU A 193 -0.09 10.82 8.00
CA GLU A 193 1.24 10.37 8.44
C GLU A 193 1.27 9.79 9.86
N ALA A 194 0.39 10.21 10.77
CA ALA A 194 0.38 9.69 12.14
C ALA A 194 -0.93 9.96 12.88
N ARG A 195 -1.49 8.96 13.55
CA ARG A 195 -2.40 9.21 14.69
C ARG A 195 -1.58 9.18 15.96
N SER A 196 -1.73 10.19 16.81
CA SER A 196 -1.13 10.19 18.14
C SER A 196 -2.22 10.28 19.20
N MET A 197 -2.20 9.34 20.14
CA MET A 197 -3.02 9.42 21.35
C MET A 197 -2.28 10.26 22.38
N GLY A 198 -2.81 11.45 22.67
CA GLY A 198 -2.24 12.35 23.66
C GLY A 198 -2.51 11.91 25.09
N GLN A 199 -1.52 11.33 25.78
CA GLN A 199 -1.57 11.20 27.24
C GLN A 199 -1.29 12.52 27.96
N SER A 200 -0.75 13.51 27.25
CA SER A 200 -0.42 14.85 27.72
C SER A 200 -1.19 15.92 26.95
N SER A 201 -1.32 17.10 27.55
CA SER A 201 -1.88 18.29 26.89
C SER A 201 -0.90 18.94 25.90
N GLU A 202 0.35 18.51 25.91
CA GLU A 202 1.40 18.92 24.98
C GLU A 202 1.89 17.69 24.23
N ILE A 203 1.73 17.67 22.93
CA ILE A 203 2.06 16.52 22.07
C ILE A 203 3.05 17.00 21.02
N VAL A 204 4.13 16.24 20.85
CA VAL A 204 5.17 16.53 19.87
C VAL A 204 4.95 15.60 18.68
N LEU A 205 4.78 16.19 17.50
CA LEU A 205 4.66 15.48 16.23
C LEU A 205 5.91 15.75 15.39
N GLU A 206 6.49 14.71 14.81
CA GLU A 206 7.50 14.84 13.76
C GLU A 206 6.78 14.72 12.42
N LEU A 207 6.80 15.79 11.63
CA LEU A 207 6.00 15.92 10.42
C LEU A 207 6.86 16.46 9.27
N ARG A 208 6.53 16.10 8.03
CA ARG A 208 7.18 16.66 6.85
C ARG A 208 6.94 18.18 6.75
N ALA A 209 7.92 18.90 6.21
CA ALA A 209 7.89 20.36 6.09
C ALA A 209 6.83 20.81 5.07
N ALA A 210 5.61 21.04 5.56
CA ALA A 210 4.43 21.38 4.78
C ALA A 210 3.42 22.18 5.63
N GLY A 211 2.29 22.54 5.01
CA GLY A 211 1.10 22.96 5.75
C GLY A 211 0.30 21.76 6.23
N TRP A 212 -0.30 21.90 7.41
CA TRP A 212 -0.99 20.83 8.13
C TRP A 212 -2.26 21.35 8.78
N MET A 213 -3.38 20.64 8.61
CA MET A 213 -4.56 20.78 9.45
C MET A 213 -4.48 19.79 10.61
N ILE A 214 -4.39 20.27 11.83
CA ILE A 214 -4.39 19.42 13.03
C ILE A 214 -5.80 19.38 13.58
N ARG A 215 -6.43 18.20 13.58
CA ARG A 215 -7.74 17.95 14.21
C ARG A 215 -7.57 17.28 15.56
N ILE A 216 -8.37 17.70 16.53
CA ILE A 216 -8.48 17.11 17.86
C ILE A 216 -9.78 16.31 17.91
N ILE A 217 -9.67 15.00 18.12
CA ILE A 217 -10.80 14.08 18.19
C ILE A 217 -10.99 13.66 19.66
N ASP A 218 -12.22 13.71 20.15
CA ASP A 218 -12.58 13.11 21.44
C ASP A 218 -12.68 11.59 21.25
N PRO A 219 -11.79 10.79 21.87
CA PRO A 219 -11.76 9.34 21.67
C PRO A 219 -13.04 8.63 22.16
N ARG A 220 -13.85 9.28 23.02
CA ARG A 220 -15.09 8.69 23.53
C ARG A 220 -16.24 8.78 22.54
N SER A 221 -16.34 9.93 21.87
CA SER A 221 -17.42 10.20 20.93
C SER A 221 -17.02 10.01 19.46
N GLY A 222 -15.72 9.98 19.17
CA GLY A 222 -15.18 10.00 17.81
C GLY A 222 -15.41 11.33 17.08
N ARG A 223 -15.81 12.39 17.80
CA ARG A 223 -16.13 13.69 17.21
C ARG A 223 -14.91 14.61 17.24
N GLU A 224 -14.78 15.42 16.20
CA GLU A 224 -13.86 16.56 16.22
C GLU A 224 -14.34 17.61 17.23
N VAL A 225 -13.43 17.99 18.13
CA VAL A 225 -13.67 18.95 19.22
C VAL A 225 -12.77 20.19 19.09
N GLY A 226 -11.90 20.25 18.10
CA GLY A 226 -11.11 21.43 17.76
C GLY A 226 -10.19 21.17 16.57
N HIS A 227 -9.76 22.22 15.89
CA HIS A 227 -8.75 22.12 14.85
C HIS A 227 -7.93 23.40 14.74
N ARG A 228 -6.75 23.30 14.12
CA ARG A 228 -5.93 24.47 13.75
C ARG A 228 -4.98 24.13 12.62
N HIS A 229 -4.82 25.07 11.70
CA HIS A 229 -3.77 25.01 10.68
C HIS A 229 -2.40 25.37 11.27
N ALA A 230 -1.38 24.63 10.87
CA ALA A 230 0.01 24.82 11.25
C ALA A 230 0.91 24.69 10.01
N VAL A 231 2.04 25.39 10.02
CA VAL A 231 3.10 25.20 9.04
C VAL A 231 4.30 24.60 9.77
N VAL A 232 4.85 23.52 9.22
CA VAL A 232 6.06 22.88 9.73
C VAL A 232 7.20 23.21 8.78
N SER A 233 8.29 23.74 9.32
CA SER A 233 9.49 24.08 8.56
C SER A 233 10.58 23.02 8.77
N ALA A 234 11.40 22.82 7.74
CA ALA A 234 12.52 21.88 7.75
C ALA A 234 13.45 22.10 8.94
N GLY A 235 13.67 21.07 9.76
CA GLY A 235 14.59 21.08 10.90
C GLY A 235 14.21 22.07 12.01
N GLN A 236 13.01 22.67 11.97
CA GLN A 236 12.57 23.66 12.94
C GLN A 236 11.43 23.12 13.79
N GLN A 237 11.35 23.63 15.02
CA GLN A 237 10.20 23.42 15.89
C GLN A 237 9.18 24.54 15.70
N SER A 238 7.95 24.17 15.39
CA SER A 238 6.77 25.03 15.36
C SER A 238 5.85 24.70 16.52
N ALA A 239 4.99 25.63 16.94
CA ALA A 239 4.05 25.40 18.03
C ALA A 239 2.68 25.98 17.73
N VAL A 240 1.63 25.24 18.08
CA VAL A 240 0.23 25.68 17.97
C VAL A 240 -0.54 25.34 19.23
N THR A 241 -1.45 26.23 19.61
CA THR A 241 -2.43 26.00 20.69
C THR A 241 -3.81 25.83 20.10
N ILE A 242 -4.49 24.74 20.43
CA ILE A 242 -5.82 24.40 19.93
C ILE A 242 -6.80 24.42 21.10
N VAL A 243 -7.86 25.22 20.96
CA VAL A 243 -8.94 25.30 21.94
C VAL A 243 -9.93 24.18 21.67
N VAL A 244 -10.21 23.36 22.67
CA VAL A 244 -11.13 22.22 22.61
C VAL A 244 -12.51 22.65 23.10
N ALA A 245 -13.53 22.37 22.30
CA ALA A 245 -14.94 22.53 22.64
C ALA A 245 -15.46 21.21 23.24
N LEU A 246 -15.22 21.06 24.55
CA LEU A 246 -15.82 20.00 25.37
C LEU A 246 -17.29 20.31 25.71
#